data_AF-A0AA39QNC8-F1
#
_entry.id   AF-A0AA39QNC8-F1
#
_cell.length_a   1.000
_cell.length_b   1.000
_cell.length_c   1.000
_cell.angle_alpha   90.00
_cell.angle_beta   90.00
_cell.angle_gamma   90.00
#
_symmetry.space_group_name_H-M   'P 1'
#
loop_
_entity.id
_entity.type
_entity.pdbx_description
1 polymer ?
#
loop_
_entity_poly.entity_id
_entity_poly.type
_entity_poly.pdbx_seq_one_letter_code
_entity_poly.pdbx_strand_id
1 'polypeptide(L)'
;MNLEVLRKSIVSAQVEATINAPDQDTLFAMQAARDLLWGQVDVINIDEFVPVSQTLMDLLSSSIPSNIQNMKRILVEYYIMLQLTNLMDSIISSLPVPWSLDPDVPGSPIHRILALLALSTSTILLLIHVPPYCLSLVIRPSSFILTAVGSWLICKPVPDQLRRQWCFLTLAYLTFFCFPVVSHACLPRTLAFTWLLCYYSLHAWCRPIIASSSCIRRLVTAWALLLGRWAPHQVDSSLEIFLQHAIQIFCKLSNTDHHTFAPLDMSQFSGVSFGFEWPPMLRLVLFTVQSRVRAMMALVDFFEELKKLGEGVNLGTNAHLDHTFGNNNERTVGKILKFLCWKGLNIPQSYSMD
;
A
#
# COMPACT_ATOMS: atom_id res chain seq x y z
N MET A 1 7.49 -24.11 43.42
CA MET A 1 7.16 -22.95 42.55
C MET A 1 5.76 -23.16 42.03
N ASN A 2 4.82 -22.26 42.32
CA ASN A 2 3.39 -22.49 42.10
C ASN A 2 3.01 -22.27 40.62
N LEU A 3 2.41 -23.27 39.99
CA LEU A 3 2.12 -23.30 38.55
C LEU A 3 1.17 -22.16 38.13
N GLU A 4 0.28 -21.74 39.05
CA GLU A 4 -0.60 -20.58 38.85
C GLU A 4 0.15 -19.25 38.76
N VAL A 5 1.22 -19.09 39.56
CA VAL A 5 2.04 -17.86 39.54
C VAL A 5 2.79 -17.75 38.22
N LEU A 6 3.30 -18.88 37.72
CA LEU A 6 3.99 -18.94 36.43
C LEU A 6 3.03 -18.66 35.27
N ARG A 7 1.83 -19.26 35.27
CA ARG A 7 0.81 -18.97 34.26
C ARG A 7 0.42 -17.49 34.27
N LYS A 8 0.18 -16.90 35.44
CA LYS A 8 -0.14 -15.47 35.55
C LYS A 8 1.00 -14.59 35.01
N SER A 9 2.24 -14.93 35.31
CA SER A 9 3.42 -14.21 34.80
C SER A 9 3.60 -14.33 33.29
N ILE A 10 3.32 -15.49 32.70
CA ILE A 10 3.38 -15.68 31.24
C ILE A 10 2.27 -14.87 30.57
N VAL A 11 1.04 -14.96 31.08
CA VAL A 11 -0.08 -14.20 30.51
C VAL A 11 0.17 -12.70 30.64
N SER A 12 0.68 -12.21 31.78
CA SER A 12 1.00 -10.79 31.93
C SER A 12 2.10 -10.35 30.98
N ALA A 13 3.18 -11.13 30.84
CA ALA A 13 4.27 -10.84 29.91
C ALA A 13 3.79 -10.85 28.45
N GLN A 14 2.89 -11.76 28.10
CA GLN A 14 2.31 -11.80 26.76
C GLN A 14 1.43 -10.58 26.50
N VAL A 15 0.57 -10.21 27.46
CA VAL A 15 -0.29 -9.02 27.36
C VAL A 15 0.54 -7.74 27.25
N GLU A 16 1.66 -7.66 27.96
CA GLU A 16 2.60 -6.52 27.93
C GLU A 16 3.39 -6.46 26.61
N ALA A 17 3.70 -7.60 26.02
CA ALA A 17 4.40 -7.69 24.73
C ALA A 17 3.47 -7.50 23.51
N THR A 18 2.15 -7.52 23.70
CA THR A 18 1.16 -7.39 22.61
C THR A 18 0.46 -6.04 22.63
N ILE A 19 0.15 -5.53 21.44
CA ILE A 19 -0.69 -4.33 21.30
C ILE A 19 -2.15 -4.74 21.54
N ASN A 20 -2.74 -4.20 22.60
CA ASN A 20 -4.10 -4.50 23.01
C ASN A 20 -5.05 -3.46 22.40
N ALA A 21 -6.00 -3.94 21.60
CA ALA A 21 -6.99 -3.09 20.94
C ALA A 21 -8.41 -3.37 21.43
N PRO A 22 -9.22 -2.35 21.78
CA PRO A 22 -10.63 -2.55 22.13
C PRO A 22 -11.47 -3.06 20.95
N ASP A 23 -11.15 -2.62 19.74
CA ASP A 23 -11.87 -2.97 18.53
C ASP A 23 -10.90 -3.05 17.34
N GLN A 24 -11.31 -3.84 16.34
CA GLN A 24 -10.49 -4.13 15.18
C GLN A 24 -10.31 -2.90 14.27
N ASP A 25 -11.33 -2.04 14.18
CA ASP A 25 -11.27 -0.83 13.38
C ASP A 25 -10.21 0.13 13.93
N THR A 26 -10.15 0.27 15.26
CA THR A 26 -9.13 1.09 15.91
C THR A 26 -7.74 0.47 15.77
N LEU A 27 -7.60 -0.87 15.73
CA LEU A 27 -6.32 -1.53 15.44
C LEU A 27 -5.82 -1.17 14.03
N PHE A 28 -6.69 -1.26 13.01
CA PHE A 28 -6.33 -0.90 11.64
C PHE A 28 -6.07 0.59 11.47
N ALA A 29 -6.89 1.43 12.11
CA ALA A 29 -6.66 2.87 12.14
C ALA A 29 -5.31 3.22 12.76
N MET A 30 -4.94 2.55 13.86
CA MET A 30 -3.65 2.71 14.53
C MET A 30 -2.49 2.29 13.62
N GLN A 31 -2.60 1.15 12.94
CA GLN A 31 -1.58 0.68 12.00
C GLN A 31 -1.38 1.68 10.86
N ALA A 32 -2.47 2.12 10.20
CA ALA A 32 -2.42 3.13 9.16
C ALA A 32 -1.83 4.45 9.67
N ALA A 33 -2.26 4.92 10.84
CA ALA A 33 -1.77 6.16 11.42
C ALA A 33 -0.27 6.08 11.71
N ARG A 34 0.20 5.00 12.32
CA ARG A 34 1.61 4.79 12.61
C ARG A 34 2.44 4.80 11.32
N ASP A 35 2.00 4.07 10.30
CA ASP A 35 2.73 3.96 9.05
C ASP A 35 2.84 5.34 8.36
N LEU A 36 1.75 6.14 8.38
CA LEU A 36 1.74 7.52 7.87
C LEU A 36 2.64 8.49 8.67
N LEU A 37 2.62 8.39 9.98
CA LEU A 37 3.27 9.33 10.91
C LEU A 37 4.79 9.09 11.04
N TRP A 38 5.23 7.83 10.93
CA TRP A 38 6.64 7.48 10.99
C TRP A 38 7.26 7.22 9.61
N GLY A 39 6.45 7.16 8.53
CA GLY A 39 6.85 7.10 7.12
C GLY A 39 7.58 5.82 6.68
N GLN A 40 8.35 5.21 7.59
CA GLN A 40 9.03 3.92 7.50
C GLN A 40 8.98 3.26 8.88
N VAL A 41 8.59 1.98 8.91
CA VAL A 41 8.50 1.18 10.15
C VAL A 41 9.85 1.08 10.86
N ASP A 42 10.95 1.16 10.10
CA ASP A 42 12.32 1.01 10.60
C ASP A 42 12.82 2.21 11.44
N VAL A 43 12.04 3.29 11.53
CA VAL A 43 12.40 4.48 12.33
C VAL A 43 12.15 4.23 13.83
N ILE A 44 11.19 3.36 14.18
CA ILE A 44 10.88 3.05 15.56
C ILE A 44 11.75 1.88 16.02
N ASN A 45 12.49 2.06 17.11
CA ASN A 45 13.22 0.95 17.72
C ASN A 45 12.24 -0.15 18.16
N ILE A 46 12.58 -1.41 17.92
CA ILE A 46 11.74 -2.59 18.21
C ILE A 46 11.28 -2.59 19.68
N ASP A 47 12.17 -2.21 20.60
CA ASP A 47 11.86 -2.13 22.05
C ASP A 47 10.78 -1.08 22.38
N GLU A 48 10.63 -0.08 21.51
CA GLU A 48 9.72 1.06 21.70
C GLU A 48 8.46 0.93 20.85
N PHE A 49 8.42 -0.06 19.96
CA PHE A 49 7.32 -0.31 19.05
C PHE A 49 5.99 -0.52 19.79
N VAL A 50 6.00 -1.34 20.85
CA VAL A 50 4.80 -1.64 21.64
C VAL A 50 4.35 -0.41 22.44
N PRO A 51 5.21 0.27 23.22
CA PRO A 51 4.82 1.51 23.91
C PRO A 51 4.25 2.59 22.98
N VAL A 52 4.88 2.83 21.83
CA VAL A 52 4.43 3.85 20.87
C VAL A 52 3.09 3.46 20.25
N SER A 53 2.97 2.22 19.78
CA SER A 53 1.74 1.73 19.14
C SER A 53 0.57 1.68 20.13
N GLN A 54 0.81 1.27 21.38
CA GLN A 54 -0.20 1.27 22.43
C GLN A 54 -0.59 2.69 22.85
N THR A 55 0.36 3.63 22.94
CA THR A 55 0.03 5.04 23.21
C THR A 55 -0.83 5.64 22.11
N LEU A 56 -0.51 5.35 20.85
CA LEU A 56 -1.33 5.76 19.70
C LEU A 56 -2.71 5.09 19.72
N MET A 57 -2.76 3.82 20.10
CA MET A 57 -4.00 3.09 20.29
C MET A 57 -4.87 3.75 21.35
N ASP A 58 -4.29 4.09 22.50
CA ASP A 58 -4.99 4.73 23.62
C ASP A 58 -5.53 6.12 23.22
N LEU A 59 -4.78 6.87 22.43
CA LEU A 59 -5.23 8.14 21.84
C LEU A 59 -6.42 7.93 20.90
N LEU A 60 -6.33 6.95 19.99
CA LEU A 60 -7.39 6.65 19.05
C LEU A 60 -8.62 6.07 19.73
N SER A 61 -8.47 5.33 20.83
CA SER A 61 -9.59 4.80 21.62
C SER A 61 -10.27 5.84 22.49
N SER A 62 -9.66 7.02 22.69
CA SER A 62 -10.25 8.08 23.48
C SER A 62 -11.50 8.68 22.80
N SER A 63 -12.45 9.18 23.58
CA SER A 63 -13.68 9.82 23.06
C SER A 63 -13.48 11.28 22.64
N ILE A 64 -12.24 11.78 22.71
CA ILE A 64 -11.89 13.18 22.50
C ILE A 64 -10.74 13.21 21.48
N PRO A 65 -10.89 13.90 20.33
CA PRO A 65 -11.88 14.90 19.97
C PRO A 65 -13.14 14.36 19.26
N SER A 66 -14.17 15.19 19.07
CA SER A 66 -15.48 14.80 18.53
C SER A 66 -15.42 14.20 17.11
N ASN A 67 -14.40 14.52 16.33
CA ASN A 67 -14.21 14.05 14.96
C ASN A 67 -13.46 12.69 14.86
N ILE A 68 -13.11 12.08 15.99
CA ILE A 68 -12.26 10.87 16.01
C ILE A 68 -12.86 9.69 15.23
N GLN A 69 -14.19 9.54 15.24
CA GLN A 69 -14.88 8.47 14.54
C GLN A 69 -14.76 8.60 13.02
N ASN A 70 -14.84 9.81 12.50
CA ASN A 70 -14.67 10.06 11.07
C ASN A 70 -13.23 9.84 10.65
N MET A 71 -12.26 10.31 11.46
CA MET A 71 -10.84 10.06 11.22
C MET A 71 -10.53 8.55 11.21
N LYS A 72 -11.04 7.79 12.19
CA LYS A 72 -10.89 6.32 12.20
C LYS A 72 -11.41 5.69 10.91
N ARG A 73 -12.60 6.10 10.45
CA ARG A 73 -13.17 5.61 9.19
C ARG A 73 -12.24 5.88 8.01
N ILE A 74 -11.72 7.10 7.89
CA ILE A 74 -10.80 7.48 6.80
C ILE A 74 -9.49 6.67 6.88
N LEU A 75 -8.94 6.47 8.08
CA LEU A 75 -7.72 5.68 8.28
C LEU A 75 -7.92 4.20 7.94
N VAL A 76 -9.05 3.62 8.34
CA VAL A 76 -9.43 2.23 8.02
C VAL A 76 -9.64 2.05 6.52
N GLU A 77 -10.31 3.01 5.87
CA GLU A 77 -10.46 3.04 4.41
C GLU A 77 -9.11 3.03 3.71
N TYR A 78 -8.19 3.89 4.15
CA TYR A 78 -6.83 3.92 3.62
C TYR A 78 -6.09 2.60 3.85
N TYR A 79 -6.17 2.03 5.06
CA TYR A 79 -5.55 0.73 5.38
C TYR A 79 -6.03 -0.37 4.44
N ILE A 80 -7.36 -0.48 4.24
CA ILE A 80 -7.95 -1.50 3.38
C ILE A 80 -7.51 -1.29 1.92
N MET A 81 -7.46 -0.05 1.46
CA MET A 81 -7.00 0.27 0.11
C MET A 81 -5.52 -0.06 -0.10
N LEU A 82 -4.69 0.15 0.92
CA LEU A 82 -3.29 -0.25 0.92
C LEU A 82 -3.15 -1.77 0.78
N GLN A 83 -3.93 -2.54 1.55
CA GLN A 83 -3.94 -4.01 1.48
C GLN A 83 -4.44 -4.51 0.11
N LEU A 84 -5.52 -3.92 -0.42
CA LEU A 84 -6.08 -4.32 -1.72
C LEU A 84 -5.12 -4.05 -2.89
N THR A 85 -4.36 -2.97 -2.84
CA THR A 85 -3.41 -2.63 -3.90
C THR A 85 -2.05 -3.31 -3.75
N ASN A 86 -1.78 -3.94 -2.60
CA ASN A 86 -0.46 -4.48 -2.26
C ASN A 86 0.67 -3.44 -2.45
N LEU A 87 0.35 -2.16 -2.31
CA LEU A 87 1.33 -1.08 -2.34
C LEU A 87 1.89 -0.92 -0.93
N MET A 88 3.21 -0.94 -0.80
CA MET A 88 3.85 -0.61 0.48
C MET A 88 3.85 0.91 0.66
N ASP A 89 3.54 1.41 1.86
CA ASP A 89 3.54 2.86 2.12
C ASP A 89 4.93 3.49 1.89
N SER A 90 6.01 2.73 2.11
CA SER A 90 7.38 3.15 1.77
C SER A 90 7.58 3.47 0.29
N ILE A 91 6.82 2.81 -0.59
CA ILE A 91 6.84 3.10 -2.03
C ILE A 91 6.11 4.41 -2.28
N ILE A 92 4.95 4.61 -1.68
CA ILE A 92 4.12 5.82 -1.88
C ILE A 92 4.78 7.06 -1.25
N SER A 93 5.39 6.94 -0.07
CA SER A 93 6.10 8.02 0.60
C SER A 93 7.38 8.41 -0.13
N SER A 94 8.03 7.44 -0.78
CA SER A 94 9.22 7.69 -1.62
C SER A 94 8.91 8.31 -2.98
N LEU A 95 7.64 8.47 -3.35
CA LEU A 95 7.30 9.17 -4.59
C LEU A 95 7.47 10.67 -4.36
N PRO A 96 8.42 11.33 -5.06
CA PRO A 96 8.44 12.77 -5.12
C PRO A 96 7.24 13.17 -5.97
N VAL A 97 6.07 13.39 -5.37
CA VAL A 97 4.98 14.07 -6.07
C VAL A 97 5.38 15.55 -6.09
N PRO A 98 5.76 16.12 -7.23
CA PRO A 98 6.10 17.53 -7.29
C PRO A 98 4.82 18.31 -6.98
N TRP A 99 4.85 19.14 -5.93
CA TRP A 99 3.76 20.02 -5.54
C TRP A 99 3.25 20.90 -6.70
N SER A 100 4.11 21.17 -7.68
CA SER A 100 3.79 21.88 -8.92
C SER A 100 2.77 21.20 -9.85
N LEU A 101 2.32 19.97 -9.54
CA LEU A 101 1.31 19.24 -10.33
C LEU A 101 -0.14 19.45 -9.83
N ASP A 102 -0.32 20.11 -8.69
CA ASP A 102 -1.35 21.14 -8.46
C ASP A 102 -2.42 21.50 -9.52
N PRO A 103 -3.56 20.81 -9.83
CA PRO A 103 -4.54 21.38 -10.74
C PRO A 103 -5.22 22.61 -10.12
N ASP A 104 -5.37 22.63 -8.80
CA ASP A 104 -6.10 23.66 -8.05
C ASP A 104 -5.22 24.87 -7.70
N VAL A 105 -3.90 24.70 -7.70
CA VAL A 105 -2.96 25.83 -7.66
C VAL A 105 -2.83 26.39 -9.08
N PRO A 106 -3.06 27.70 -9.31
CA PRO A 106 -2.84 28.34 -10.61
C PRO A 106 -1.34 28.42 -10.93
N GLY A 107 -0.74 27.29 -11.27
CA GLY A 107 0.63 27.16 -11.71
C GLY A 107 0.78 27.39 -13.22
N SER A 108 1.93 27.90 -13.64
CA SER A 108 2.23 28.08 -15.07
C SER A 108 2.13 26.75 -15.83
N PRO A 109 1.51 26.71 -17.02
CA PRO A 109 1.38 25.49 -17.82
C PRO A 109 2.74 24.86 -18.19
N ILE A 110 3.81 25.67 -18.18
CA ILE A 110 5.19 25.25 -18.46
C ILE A 110 5.70 24.28 -17.38
N HIS A 111 5.43 24.54 -16.10
CA HIS A 111 5.84 23.65 -15.02
C HIS A 111 5.14 22.29 -15.09
N ARG A 112 3.88 22.27 -15.54
CA ARG A 112 3.11 21.04 -15.76
C ARG A 112 3.69 20.20 -16.91
N ILE A 113 4.06 20.85 -18.02
CA ILE A 113 4.72 20.19 -19.16
C ILE A 113 6.10 19.65 -18.75
N LEU A 114 6.89 20.41 -17.99
CA LEU A 114 8.20 19.97 -17.52
C LEU A 114 8.09 18.78 -16.57
N ALA A 115 7.08 18.75 -15.68
CA ALA A 115 6.86 17.61 -14.80
C ALA A 115 6.42 16.35 -15.58
N LEU A 116 5.55 16.51 -16.58
CA LEU A 116 5.20 15.44 -17.53
C LEU A 116 6.43 14.94 -18.31
N LEU A 117 7.28 15.87 -18.76
CA LEU A 117 8.51 15.54 -19.50
C LEU A 117 9.52 14.81 -18.61
N ALA A 118 9.66 15.21 -17.35
CA ALA A 118 10.52 14.55 -16.36
C ALA A 118 10.01 13.14 -16.03
N LEU A 119 8.69 12.97 -15.91
CA LEU A 119 8.08 11.66 -15.70
C LEU A 119 8.27 10.75 -16.92
N SER A 120 8.11 11.30 -18.14
CA SER A 120 8.33 10.54 -19.37
C SER A 120 9.81 10.20 -19.60
N THR A 121 10.75 11.10 -19.28
CA THR A 121 12.18 10.76 -19.30
C THR A 121 12.50 9.67 -18.29
N SER A 122 11.91 9.73 -17.10
CA SER A 122 12.06 8.68 -16.09
C SER A 122 11.48 7.35 -16.57
N THR A 123 10.35 7.34 -17.29
CA THR A 123 9.83 6.10 -17.93
C THR A 123 10.75 5.56 -19.00
N ILE A 124 11.32 6.42 -19.85
CA ILE A 124 12.21 6.02 -20.93
C ILE A 124 13.52 5.49 -20.35
N LEU A 125 14.06 6.15 -19.32
CA LEU A 125 15.27 5.69 -18.64
C LEU A 125 15.02 4.35 -17.93
N LEU A 126 13.87 4.17 -17.30
CA LEU A 126 13.47 2.87 -16.73
C LEU A 126 13.31 1.81 -17.80
N LEU A 127 12.75 2.14 -18.97
CA LEU A 127 12.60 1.25 -20.11
C LEU A 127 13.95 0.87 -20.74
N ILE A 128 14.92 1.78 -20.72
CA ILE A 128 16.31 1.53 -21.13
C ILE A 128 17.04 0.67 -20.09
N HIS A 129 16.72 0.84 -18.80
CA HIS A 129 17.28 0.04 -17.70
C HIS A 129 16.52 -1.27 -17.43
N VAL A 130 15.37 -1.50 -18.06
CA VAL A 130 14.79 -2.85 -18.17
C VAL A 130 15.92 -3.72 -18.70
N PRO A 131 16.28 -4.81 -18.00
CA PRO A 131 17.56 -5.44 -18.19
C PRO A 131 17.83 -5.69 -19.68
N PRO A 132 19.07 -5.48 -20.17
CA PRO A 132 19.46 -5.74 -21.56
C PRO A 132 19.19 -7.19 -22.00
N TYR A 133 18.67 -8.05 -21.13
CA TYR A 133 17.99 -9.30 -21.46
C TYR A 133 16.79 -9.13 -22.39
N CYS A 134 15.96 -8.07 -22.27
CA CYS A 134 14.89 -7.82 -23.24
C CYS A 134 15.46 -7.46 -24.62
N LEU A 135 16.52 -6.64 -24.64
CA LEU A 135 17.24 -6.29 -25.86
C LEU A 135 17.97 -7.51 -26.46
N SER A 136 18.58 -8.34 -25.61
CA SER A 136 19.26 -9.59 -26.02
C SER A 136 18.26 -10.65 -26.51
N LEU A 137 17.04 -10.68 -25.98
CA LEU A 137 15.94 -11.51 -26.48
C LEU A 137 15.56 -11.14 -27.92
N VAL A 138 15.59 -9.83 -28.23
CA VAL A 138 15.31 -9.31 -29.58
C VAL A 138 16.49 -9.53 -30.52
N ILE A 139 17.73 -9.37 -30.03
CA ILE A 139 18.93 -9.37 -30.88
C ILE A 139 19.49 -10.78 -31.13
N ARG A 140 19.44 -11.71 -30.16
CA ARG A 140 19.95 -13.10 -30.30
C ARG A 140 19.05 -14.12 -29.60
N PRO A 141 17.89 -14.44 -30.19
CA PRO A 141 16.97 -15.42 -29.62
C PRO A 141 17.55 -16.84 -29.55
N SER A 142 18.44 -17.20 -30.49
CA SER A 142 19.03 -18.55 -30.58
C SER A 142 19.91 -18.90 -29.38
N SER A 143 20.72 -17.96 -28.89
CA SER A 143 21.55 -18.19 -27.70
C SER A 143 20.70 -18.40 -26.45
N PHE A 144 19.55 -17.73 -26.37
CA PHE A 144 18.66 -17.80 -25.21
C PHE A 144 17.96 -19.16 -25.11
N ILE A 145 17.42 -19.66 -26.22
CA ILE A 145 16.85 -21.02 -26.32
C ILE A 145 17.91 -22.06 -25.97
N LEU A 146 19.14 -21.89 -26.43
CA LEU A 146 20.24 -22.81 -26.15
C LEU A 146 20.60 -22.84 -24.65
N THR A 147 20.63 -21.69 -23.97
CA THR A 147 20.83 -21.63 -22.50
C THR A 147 19.65 -22.18 -21.71
N ALA A 148 18.41 -21.97 -22.16
CA ALA A 148 17.23 -22.49 -21.48
C ALA A 148 17.14 -24.03 -21.62
N VAL A 149 17.39 -24.57 -22.82
CA VAL A 149 17.47 -26.01 -23.08
C VAL A 149 18.67 -26.61 -22.34
N GLY A 150 19.82 -25.93 -22.34
CA GLY A 150 21.00 -26.34 -21.58
C GLY A 150 20.76 -26.37 -20.07
N SER A 151 20.07 -25.37 -19.52
CA SER A 151 19.69 -25.34 -18.10
C SER A 151 18.62 -26.37 -17.74
N TRP A 152 17.77 -26.76 -18.68
CA TRP A 152 16.78 -27.83 -18.49
C TRP A 152 17.43 -29.22 -18.50
N LEU A 153 18.41 -29.43 -19.37
CA LEU A 153 19.22 -30.65 -19.45
C LEU A 153 20.13 -30.84 -18.22
N ILE A 154 20.66 -29.74 -17.69
CA ILE A 154 21.43 -29.74 -16.45
C ILE A 154 20.41 -29.70 -15.30
N CYS A 155 19.87 -30.87 -14.93
CA CYS A 155 18.88 -31.07 -13.85
C CYS A 155 19.38 -30.56 -12.48
N LYS A 156 19.45 -29.23 -12.28
CA LYS A 156 19.48 -28.63 -10.96
C LYS A 156 18.05 -28.21 -10.58
N PRO A 157 17.63 -28.41 -9.32
CA PRO A 157 16.34 -27.97 -8.86
C PRO A 157 16.29 -26.43 -8.88
N VAL A 158 15.81 -25.87 -9.99
CA VAL A 158 15.54 -24.44 -10.12
C VAL A 158 14.27 -24.13 -9.31
N PRO A 159 14.27 -23.09 -8.46
CA PRO A 159 13.11 -22.72 -7.66
C PRO A 159 11.88 -22.45 -8.54
N ASP A 160 10.71 -22.90 -8.09
CA ASP A 160 9.47 -22.97 -8.90
C ASP A 160 8.96 -21.63 -9.42
N GLN A 161 9.45 -20.53 -8.85
CA GLN A 161 9.15 -19.16 -9.28
C GLN A 161 9.87 -18.79 -10.57
N LEU A 162 11.15 -19.18 -10.70
CA LEU A 162 11.92 -19.00 -11.92
C LEU A 162 11.34 -19.89 -13.01
N ARG A 163 11.05 -21.17 -12.73
CA ARG A 163 10.49 -22.11 -13.72
C ARG A 163 9.22 -21.58 -14.40
N ARG A 164 8.31 -21.01 -13.61
CA ARG A 164 7.09 -20.37 -14.15
C ARG A 164 7.43 -19.15 -15.01
N GLN A 165 8.33 -18.28 -14.55
CA GLN A 165 8.79 -17.13 -15.35
C GLN A 165 9.41 -17.57 -16.69
N TRP A 166 10.21 -18.64 -16.72
CA TRP A 166 10.81 -19.17 -17.95
C TRP A 166 9.75 -19.69 -18.92
N CYS A 167 8.79 -20.52 -18.48
CA CYS A 167 7.74 -21.06 -19.35
C CYS A 167 6.86 -19.96 -19.97
N PHE A 168 6.51 -18.93 -19.18
CA PHE A 168 5.74 -17.79 -19.70
C PHE A 168 6.54 -16.97 -20.72
N LEU A 169 7.86 -16.83 -20.51
CA LEU A 169 8.73 -16.11 -21.44
C LEU A 169 8.87 -16.84 -22.78
N THR A 170 9.03 -18.17 -22.77
CA THR A 170 9.08 -18.97 -24.02
C THR A 170 7.74 -18.95 -24.76
N LEU A 171 6.61 -18.98 -24.04
CA LEU A 171 5.29 -18.94 -24.66
C LEU A 171 4.99 -17.56 -25.28
N ALA A 172 5.29 -16.47 -24.58
CA ALA A 172 5.15 -15.11 -25.11
C ALA A 172 6.04 -14.90 -26.34
N TYR A 173 7.27 -15.41 -26.31
CA TYR A 173 8.20 -15.37 -27.43
C TYR A 173 7.66 -16.13 -28.67
N LEU A 174 7.21 -17.37 -28.51
CA LEU A 174 6.60 -18.15 -29.58
C LEU A 174 5.38 -17.43 -30.18
N THR A 175 4.55 -16.84 -29.32
CA THR A 175 3.36 -16.11 -29.77
C THR A 175 3.74 -14.87 -30.56
N PHE A 176 4.72 -14.09 -30.11
CA PHE A 176 5.17 -12.87 -30.79
C PHE A 176 5.91 -13.14 -32.11
N PHE A 177 6.74 -14.20 -32.16
CA PHE A 177 7.56 -14.51 -33.33
C PHE A 177 6.82 -15.33 -34.40
N CYS A 178 5.88 -16.19 -33.99
CA CYS A 178 5.02 -16.90 -34.94
C CYS A 178 3.87 -16.03 -35.47
N PHE A 179 3.53 -14.92 -34.79
CA PHE A 179 2.44 -14.02 -35.18
C PHE A 179 2.54 -13.47 -36.61
N PRO A 180 3.69 -12.93 -37.09
CA PRO A 180 3.80 -12.39 -38.45
C PRO A 180 3.69 -13.47 -39.52
N VAL A 181 4.16 -14.69 -39.22
CA VAL A 181 4.15 -15.82 -40.15
C VAL A 181 2.73 -16.38 -40.31
N VAL A 182 2.00 -16.49 -39.20
CA VAL A 182 0.60 -16.95 -39.20
C VAL A 182 -0.34 -15.88 -39.75
N SER A 183 -0.09 -14.60 -39.44
CA SER A 183 -0.94 -13.48 -39.89
C SER A 183 -0.81 -13.19 -41.39
N HIS A 184 0.36 -13.42 -41.99
CA HIS A 184 0.52 -13.33 -43.44
C HIS A 184 -0.15 -14.48 -44.20
N ALA A 185 -0.28 -15.64 -43.58
CA ALA A 185 -0.83 -16.84 -44.21
C ALA A 185 -2.37 -16.96 -44.08
N CYS A 186 -3.01 -16.23 -43.17
CA CYS A 186 -4.40 -16.48 -42.79
C CYS A 186 -5.26 -15.18 -42.77
N LEU A 187 -6.45 -15.25 -43.37
CA LEU A 187 -7.48 -14.19 -43.49
C LEU A 187 -7.73 -13.38 -42.20
N PRO A 188 -8.29 -12.14 -42.30
CA PRO A 188 -8.34 -11.13 -41.23
C PRO A 188 -9.11 -11.53 -39.96
N ARG A 189 -9.88 -12.63 -39.96
CA ARG A 189 -10.49 -13.17 -38.73
C ARG A 189 -9.48 -13.73 -37.74
N THR A 190 -8.33 -14.21 -38.20
CA THR A 190 -7.28 -14.70 -37.30
C THR A 190 -6.61 -13.57 -36.54
N LEU A 191 -6.45 -12.39 -37.18
CA LEU A 191 -5.83 -11.20 -36.59
C LEU A 191 -6.47 -10.78 -35.28
N ALA A 192 -7.80 -10.74 -35.20
CA ALA A 192 -8.51 -10.33 -34.00
C ALA A 192 -8.29 -11.30 -32.83
N PHE A 193 -8.36 -12.61 -33.08
CA PHE A 193 -8.13 -13.63 -32.05
C PHE A 193 -6.68 -13.63 -31.59
N THR A 194 -5.72 -13.53 -32.51
CA THR A 194 -4.29 -13.43 -32.17
C THR A 194 -3.94 -12.14 -31.46
N TRP A 195 -4.57 -11.01 -31.79
CA TRP A 195 -4.39 -9.74 -31.08
C TRP A 195 -4.93 -9.84 -29.65
N LEU A 196 -6.10 -10.45 -29.46
CA LEU A 196 -6.66 -10.73 -28.13
C LEU A 196 -5.70 -11.62 -27.33
N LEU A 197 -5.19 -12.70 -27.92
CA LEU A 197 -4.27 -13.64 -27.25
C LEU A 197 -2.93 -12.98 -26.92
N CYS A 198 -2.42 -12.11 -27.79
CA CYS A 198 -1.24 -11.28 -27.56
C CYS A 198 -1.49 -10.26 -26.43
N TYR A 199 -2.63 -9.58 -26.42
CA TYR A 199 -3.03 -8.67 -25.36
C TYR A 199 -3.14 -9.38 -24.00
N TYR A 200 -3.82 -10.53 -23.94
CA TYR A 200 -3.96 -11.32 -22.72
C TYR A 200 -2.62 -11.87 -22.22
N SER A 201 -1.77 -12.39 -23.12
CA SER A 201 -0.44 -12.90 -22.76
C SER A 201 0.50 -11.79 -22.31
N LEU A 202 0.47 -10.61 -22.95
CA LEU A 202 1.23 -9.44 -22.54
C LEU A 202 0.74 -8.89 -21.20
N HIS A 203 -0.58 -8.81 -20.98
CA HIS A 203 -1.17 -8.40 -19.71
C HIS A 203 -0.84 -9.38 -18.57
N ALA A 204 -0.91 -10.69 -18.84
CA ALA A 204 -0.53 -11.73 -17.90
C ALA A 204 0.98 -11.73 -17.58
N TRP A 205 1.82 -11.36 -18.55
CA TRP A 205 3.28 -11.23 -18.39
C TRP A 205 3.68 -9.97 -17.60
N CYS A 206 2.99 -8.85 -17.85
CA CYS A 206 3.26 -7.60 -17.15
C CYS A 206 2.91 -7.69 -15.65
N ARG A 207 1.84 -8.41 -15.26
CA ARG A 207 1.41 -8.55 -13.86
C ARG A 207 2.52 -8.96 -12.88
N PRO A 208 3.24 -10.09 -13.08
CA PRO A 208 4.29 -10.52 -12.15
C PRO A 208 5.54 -9.63 -12.18
N ILE A 209 5.87 -9.01 -13.33
CA ILE A 209 7.03 -8.11 -13.45
C ILE A 209 6.77 -6.78 -12.74
N ILE A 210 5.54 -6.25 -12.87
CA ILE A 210 5.07 -5.10 -12.11
C ILE A 210 5.07 -5.43 -10.61
N ALA A 211 4.61 -6.63 -10.22
CA ALA A 211 4.60 -7.04 -8.81
C ALA A 211 6.01 -7.18 -8.21
N SER A 212 6.98 -7.65 -9.00
CA SER A 212 8.33 -7.99 -8.52
C SER A 212 9.28 -6.80 -8.38
N SER A 213 9.11 -5.73 -9.15
CA SER A 213 10.08 -4.62 -9.18
C SER A 213 9.56 -3.38 -8.47
N SER A 214 10.28 -2.94 -7.43
CA SER A 214 9.97 -1.70 -6.70
C SER A 214 9.99 -0.47 -7.63
N CYS A 215 10.90 -0.43 -8.61
CA CYS A 215 11.00 0.66 -9.57
C CYS A 215 9.77 0.77 -10.49
N ILE A 216 9.25 -0.35 -11.01
CA ILE A 216 8.05 -0.31 -11.86
C ILE A 216 6.81 0.03 -11.01
N ARG A 217 6.71 -0.50 -9.78
CA ARG A 217 5.65 -0.08 -8.86
C ARG A 217 5.69 1.42 -8.62
N ARG A 218 6.86 2.00 -8.33
CA ARG A 218 7.05 3.46 -8.18
C ARG A 218 6.60 4.23 -9.41
N LEU A 219 6.96 3.75 -10.59
CA LEU A 219 6.61 4.38 -11.85
C LEU A 219 5.10 4.32 -12.13
N VAL A 220 4.48 3.15 -11.93
CA VAL A 220 3.03 2.96 -12.07
C VAL A 220 2.27 3.81 -11.06
N THR A 221 2.72 3.88 -9.81
CA THR A 221 2.12 4.77 -8.80
C THR A 221 2.28 6.24 -9.19
N ALA A 222 3.41 6.63 -9.80
CA ALA A 222 3.66 8.01 -10.20
C ALA A 222 2.77 8.41 -11.37
N TRP A 223 2.57 7.50 -12.32
CA TRP A 223 1.61 7.67 -13.41
C TRP A 223 0.16 7.66 -12.94
N ALA A 224 -0.20 6.76 -12.02
CA ALA A 224 -1.54 6.73 -11.44
C ALA A 224 -1.85 8.01 -10.66
N LEU A 225 -0.86 8.54 -9.94
CA LEU A 225 -0.92 9.83 -9.25
C LEU A 225 -1.13 10.98 -10.22
N LEU A 226 -0.33 11.03 -11.29
CA LEU A 226 -0.41 12.09 -12.28
C LEU A 226 -1.75 12.02 -13.04
N LEU A 227 -2.12 10.83 -13.52
CA LEU A 227 -3.37 10.61 -14.24
C LEU A 227 -4.59 10.85 -13.37
N GLY A 228 -4.54 10.48 -12.10
CA GLY A 228 -5.69 10.63 -11.23
C GLY A 228 -5.84 11.99 -10.58
N ARG A 229 -4.77 12.78 -10.55
CA ARG A 229 -4.84 14.22 -10.29
C ARG A 229 -5.41 14.99 -11.49
N TRP A 230 -5.23 14.46 -12.70
CA TRP A 230 -5.74 15.05 -13.95
C TRP A 230 -7.08 14.46 -14.38
N ALA A 231 -7.49 13.33 -13.81
CA ALA A 231 -8.79 12.73 -14.05
C ALA A 231 -9.87 13.64 -13.47
N PRO A 232 -10.96 13.90 -14.22
CA PRO A 232 -12.05 14.73 -13.73
C PRO A 232 -12.57 14.18 -12.39
N HIS A 233 -12.85 15.08 -11.45
CA HIS A 233 -13.24 14.81 -10.06
C HIS A 233 -14.61 14.11 -9.89
N GLN A 234 -15.11 13.48 -10.94
CA GLN A 234 -16.31 12.66 -10.90
C GLN A 234 -15.89 11.30 -10.34
N VAL A 235 -15.73 11.25 -9.02
CA VAL A 235 -15.61 9.98 -8.30
C VAL A 235 -16.93 9.24 -8.53
N ASP A 236 -16.90 8.25 -9.42
CA ASP A 236 -18.06 7.44 -9.77
C ASP A 236 -18.66 6.86 -8.47
N SER A 237 -19.95 7.08 -8.22
CA SER A 237 -20.68 6.54 -7.06
C SER A 237 -20.55 5.01 -6.92
N SER A 238 -20.21 4.33 -8.02
CA SER A 238 -19.94 2.90 -8.07
C SER A 238 -18.71 2.47 -7.26
N LEU A 239 -17.71 3.34 -7.13
CA LEU A 239 -16.47 3.02 -6.43
C LEU A 239 -16.61 3.17 -4.91
N GLU A 240 -17.46 4.11 -4.47
CA GLU A 240 -17.85 4.21 -3.06
C GLU A 240 -18.64 2.98 -2.61
N ILE A 241 -19.54 2.47 -3.46
CA ILE A 241 -20.26 1.21 -3.22
C ILE A 241 -19.25 0.04 -3.14
N PHE A 242 -18.28 -0.01 -4.05
CA PHE A 242 -17.23 -1.04 -4.03
C PHE A 242 -16.41 -0.99 -2.73
N LEU A 243 -15.98 0.21 -2.30
CA LEU A 243 -15.24 0.38 -1.06
C LEU A 243 -16.07 -0.06 0.15
N GLN A 244 -17.33 0.37 0.26
CA GLN A 244 -18.22 -0.03 1.36
C GLN A 244 -18.37 -1.55 1.41
N HIS A 245 -18.49 -2.20 0.26
CA HIS A 245 -18.57 -3.64 0.17
C HIS A 245 -17.26 -4.34 0.54
N ALA A 246 -16.13 -3.81 0.07
CA ALA A 246 -14.80 -4.30 0.40
C ALA A 246 -14.53 -4.20 1.91
N ILE A 247 -14.90 -3.08 2.55
CA ILE A 247 -14.83 -2.90 4.01
C ILE A 247 -15.67 -3.97 4.70
N GLN A 248 -16.92 -4.15 4.29
CA GLN A 248 -17.81 -5.12 4.91
C GLN A 248 -17.27 -6.55 4.80
N ILE A 249 -16.73 -6.93 3.64
CA ILE A 249 -16.10 -8.23 3.41
C ILE A 249 -14.83 -8.38 4.25
N PHE A 250 -13.99 -7.36 4.29
CA PHE A 250 -12.74 -7.35 5.05
C PHE A 250 -13.00 -7.52 6.55
N CYS A 251 -13.93 -6.75 7.12
CA CYS A 251 -14.32 -6.89 8.52
C CYS A 251 -14.92 -8.27 8.81
N LYS A 252 -15.70 -8.83 7.87
CA LYS A 252 -16.27 -10.17 8.01
C LYS A 252 -15.21 -11.28 7.98
N LEU A 253 -14.24 -11.20 7.06
CA LEU A 253 -13.13 -12.16 6.91
C LEU A 253 -12.19 -12.10 8.12
N SER A 254 -11.88 -10.90 8.60
CA SER A 254 -11.01 -10.74 9.77
C SER A 254 -11.65 -11.26 11.07
N ASN A 255 -12.98 -11.20 11.19
CA ASN A 255 -13.68 -11.80 12.33
C ASN A 255 -13.65 -13.35 12.32
N THR A 256 -13.46 -13.98 11.16
CA THR A 256 -13.46 -15.44 11.04
C THR A 256 -12.08 -16.09 11.25
N ASP A 257 -10.98 -15.38 11.00
CA ASP A 257 -9.62 -15.91 11.13
C ASP A 257 -8.85 -15.20 12.25
N HIS A 258 -8.93 -15.71 13.47
CA HIS A 258 -8.24 -15.17 14.65
C HIS A 258 -6.71 -15.44 14.69
N HIS A 259 -6.12 -16.09 13.68
CA HIS A 259 -4.80 -16.71 13.87
C HIS A 259 -3.66 -16.32 12.94
N THR A 260 -3.84 -15.45 11.93
CA THR A 260 -2.64 -14.96 11.20
C THR A 260 -2.92 -13.69 10.43
N PHE A 261 -2.31 -12.58 10.86
CA PHE A 261 -2.22 -11.32 10.11
C PHE A 261 -1.21 -11.44 8.95
N ALA A 262 -1.38 -12.44 8.11
CA ALA A 262 -0.64 -12.50 6.85
C ALA A 262 -1.17 -11.37 5.93
N PRO A 263 -0.31 -10.76 5.09
CA PRO A 263 -0.78 -9.87 4.03
C PRO A 263 -1.86 -10.61 3.24
N LEU A 264 -3.02 -9.98 3.04
CA LEU A 264 -4.12 -10.59 2.32
C LEU A 264 -3.66 -10.92 0.91
N ASP A 265 -3.45 -12.21 0.65
CA ASP A 265 -3.21 -12.67 -0.71
C ASP A 265 -4.50 -12.43 -1.50
N MET A 266 -4.38 -11.80 -2.67
CA MET A 266 -5.49 -11.55 -3.60
C MET A 266 -6.23 -12.86 -3.97
N SER A 267 -5.58 -14.02 -3.77
CA SER A 267 -6.21 -15.33 -3.88
C SER A 267 -7.34 -15.57 -2.86
N GLN A 268 -7.32 -14.96 -1.67
CA GLN A 268 -8.39 -15.11 -0.68
C GLN A 268 -9.68 -14.42 -1.10
N PHE A 269 -9.58 -13.35 -1.90
CA PHE A 269 -10.72 -12.68 -2.51
C PHE A 269 -11.23 -13.42 -3.76
N SER A 270 -10.49 -14.42 -4.28
CA SER A 270 -10.89 -15.14 -5.49
C SER A 270 -12.09 -16.09 -5.28
N GLY A 271 -12.37 -16.47 -4.03
CA GLY A 271 -13.55 -17.25 -3.64
C GLY A 271 -14.81 -16.42 -3.35
N VAL A 272 -14.67 -15.11 -3.16
CA VAL A 272 -15.80 -14.19 -3.01
C VAL A 272 -16.15 -13.71 -4.42
N SER A 273 -17.22 -14.24 -4.99
CA SER A 273 -17.74 -13.72 -6.25
C SER A 273 -18.26 -12.31 -6.02
N PHE A 274 -17.38 -11.31 -6.18
CA PHE A 274 -17.82 -9.96 -6.43
C PHE A 274 -18.64 -10.05 -7.72
N GLY A 275 -19.96 -9.90 -7.63
CA GLY A 275 -20.83 -9.75 -8.81
C GLY A 275 -20.57 -8.45 -9.57
N PHE A 276 -19.37 -7.88 -9.42
CA PHE A 276 -18.95 -6.57 -9.85
C PHE A 276 -17.60 -6.72 -10.56
N GLU A 277 -17.49 -6.17 -11.76
CA GLU A 277 -16.22 -6.10 -12.48
C GLU A 277 -15.22 -5.33 -11.62
N TRP A 278 -14.08 -5.95 -11.33
CA TRP A 278 -13.02 -5.31 -10.56
C TRP A 278 -12.64 -3.99 -11.22
N PRO A 279 -12.58 -2.87 -10.47
CA PRO A 279 -12.12 -1.62 -11.05
C PRO A 279 -10.70 -1.81 -11.60
N PRO A 280 -10.37 -1.19 -12.76
CA PRO A 280 -9.04 -1.29 -13.33
C PRO A 280 -7.98 -0.88 -12.29
N MET A 281 -6.87 -1.61 -12.22
CA MET A 281 -5.83 -1.44 -11.19
C MET A 281 -5.40 0.03 -11.02
N LEU A 282 -5.34 0.79 -12.11
CA LEU A 282 -5.02 2.22 -12.10
C LEU A 282 -5.97 3.04 -11.20
N ARG A 283 -7.27 2.73 -11.22
CA ARG A 283 -8.28 3.40 -10.37
C ARG A 283 -8.10 3.05 -8.90
N LEU A 284 -7.78 1.79 -8.59
CA LEU A 284 -7.49 1.36 -7.21
C LEU A 284 -6.25 2.08 -6.66
N VAL A 285 -5.19 2.17 -7.45
CA VAL A 285 -3.97 2.90 -7.07
C VAL A 285 -4.27 4.38 -6.84
N LEU A 286 -5.00 5.02 -7.75
CA LEU A 286 -5.42 6.41 -7.57
C LEU A 286 -6.18 6.60 -6.25
N PHE A 287 -7.18 5.76 -6.00
CA PHE A 287 -7.99 5.85 -4.81
C PHE A 287 -7.17 5.62 -3.53
N THR A 288 -6.18 4.71 -3.60
CA THR A 288 -5.23 4.49 -2.49
C THR A 288 -4.43 5.75 -2.19
N VAL A 289 -4.01 6.50 -3.20
CA VAL A 289 -3.28 7.75 -2.95
C VAL A 289 -4.20 8.88 -2.49
N GLN A 290 -5.41 8.97 -3.03
CA GLN A 290 -6.41 9.93 -2.54
C GLN A 290 -6.78 9.67 -1.08
N SER A 291 -7.04 8.41 -0.72
CA SER A 291 -7.31 8.01 0.68
C SER A 291 -6.11 8.27 1.58
N ARG A 292 -4.86 8.09 1.10
CA ARG A 292 -3.65 8.49 1.82
C ARG A 292 -3.65 9.98 2.16
N VAL A 293 -3.93 10.84 1.18
CA VAL A 293 -3.97 12.30 1.40
C VAL A 293 -5.07 12.67 2.39
N ARG A 294 -6.28 12.11 2.22
CA ARG A 294 -7.39 12.33 3.17
C ARG A 294 -7.04 11.87 4.59
N ALA A 295 -6.42 10.70 4.72
CA ALA A 295 -5.97 10.17 6.00
C ALA A 295 -4.91 11.06 6.65
N MET A 296 -3.96 11.57 5.86
CA MET A 296 -2.95 12.50 6.36
C MET A 296 -3.57 13.81 6.86
N MET A 297 -4.49 14.40 6.08
CA MET A 297 -5.20 15.62 6.48
C MET A 297 -6.02 15.40 7.77
N ALA A 298 -6.76 14.28 7.84
CA ALA A 298 -7.54 13.94 9.03
C ALA A 298 -6.65 13.74 10.27
N LEU A 299 -5.45 13.18 10.11
CA LEU A 299 -4.47 13.08 11.20
C LEU A 299 -3.93 14.45 11.62
N VAL A 300 -3.61 15.33 10.66
CA VAL A 300 -3.15 16.70 10.95
C VAL A 300 -4.21 17.45 11.74
N ASP A 301 -5.46 17.43 11.28
CA ASP A 301 -6.59 18.07 11.95
C ASP A 301 -6.77 17.50 13.37
N PHE A 302 -6.68 16.18 13.52
CA PHE A 302 -6.77 15.50 14.82
C PHE A 302 -5.65 15.93 15.78
N PHE A 303 -4.40 15.96 15.33
CA PHE A 303 -3.28 16.40 16.17
C PHE A 303 -3.35 17.90 16.49
N GLU A 304 -3.90 18.72 15.59
CA GLU A 304 -4.15 20.13 15.86
C GLU A 304 -5.24 20.32 16.91
N GLU A 305 -6.34 19.55 16.83
CA GLU A 305 -7.39 19.52 17.86
C GLU A 305 -6.85 19.05 19.21
N LEU A 306 -6.03 17.99 19.24
CA LEU A 306 -5.35 17.53 20.45
C LEU A 306 -4.44 18.61 21.05
N LYS A 307 -3.71 19.35 20.20
CA LYS A 307 -2.87 20.46 20.63
C LYS A 307 -3.69 21.62 21.20
N LYS A 308 -4.85 21.92 20.62
CA LYS A 308 -5.79 22.96 21.10
C LYS A 308 -6.41 22.62 22.46
N LEU A 309 -6.68 21.34 22.73
CA LEU A 309 -7.17 20.86 24.03
C LEU A 309 -6.15 21.09 25.17
N GLY A 310 -4.87 21.21 24.81
CA GLY A 310 -3.82 21.69 25.71
C GLY A 310 -3.50 20.77 26.88
N GLU A 311 -2.82 21.31 27.89
CA GLU A 311 -2.40 20.57 29.08
C GLU A 311 -3.55 20.27 30.07
N GLY A 312 -4.74 20.84 29.85
CA GLY A 312 -5.84 20.76 30.81
C GLY A 312 -6.73 19.52 30.68
N VAL A 313 -6.61 18.76 29.58
CA VAL A 313 -7.45 17.58 29.34
C VAL A 313 -6.68 16.31 29.69
N ASN A 314 -7.19 15.59 30.68
CA ASN A 314 -6.72 14.25 31.01
C ASN A 314 -7.43 13.24 30.11
N LEU A 315 -6.65 12.40 29.44
CA LEU A 315 -7.20 11.25 28.73
C LEU A 315 -7.71 10.21 29.73
N GLY A 316 -8.73 9.45 29.32
CA GLY A 316 -9.33 8.40 30.14
C GLY A 316 -8.28 7.43 30.69
N THR A 317 -8.54 6.89 31.88
CA THR A 317 -7.60 6.01 32.58
C THR A 317 -7.48 4.68 31.84
N ASN A 318 -6.43 4.51 31.04
CA ASN A 318 -6.04 3.21 30.51
C ASN A 318 -4.83 2.69 31.29
N ALA A 319 -4.87 1.43 31.71
CA ALA A 319 -3.85 0.86 32.61
C ALA A 319 -2.42 0.96 32.04
N HIS A 320 -2.28 0.96 30.72
CA HIS A 320 -1.01 1.16 30.03
C HIS A 320 -0.47 2.60 30.18
N LEU A 321 -1.33 3.62 30.04
CA LEU A 321 -0.93 5.01 30.26
C LEU A 321 -0.56 5.25 31.73
N ASP A 322 -1.26 4.59 32.65
CA ASP A 322 -0.97 4.66 34.09
C ASP A 322 0.41 4.11 34.42
N HIS A 323 0.84 3.05 33.75
CA HIS A 323 2.17 2.48 33.89
C HIS A 323 3.26 3.36 33.24
N THR A 324 2.98 3.90 32.05
CA THR A 324 3.97 4.64 31.24
C THR A 324 4.19 6.07 31.73
N PHE A 325 3.12 6.74 32.16
CA PHE A 325 3.12 8.15 32.57
C PHE A 325 2.77 8.34 34.05
N GLY A 326 2.62 7.29 34.86
CA GLY A 326 2.35 7.44 36.29
C GLY A 326 0.96 8.00 36.64
N ASN A 327 0.80 8.43 37.90
CA ASN A 327 -0.51 8.74 38.47
C ASN A 327 -0.94 10.21 38.29
N ASN A 328 -2.13 10.39 37.71
CA ASN A 328 -3.02 11.56 37.56
C ASN A 328 -2.51 12.91 37.00
N ASN A 329 -1.28 13.37 37.29
CA ASN A 329 -0.81 14.70 36.84
C ASN A 329 0.08 14.67 35.59
N GLU A 330 0.34 13.48 35.04
CA GLU A 330 1.25 13.25 33.91
C GLU A 330 0.55 12.78 32.63
N ARG A 331 -0.78 12.59 32.65
CA ARG A 331 -1.60 12.10 31.52
C ARG A 331 -2.19 13.22 30.66
N THR A 332 -1.56 14.38 30.69
CA THR A 332 -2.04 15.50 29.88
C THR A 332 -1.72 15.21 28.41
N VAL A 333 -2.65 15.55 27.52
CA VAL A 333 -2.46 15.40 26.07
C VAL A 333 -1.12 16.00 25.63
N GLY A 334 -0.74 17.15 26.18
CA GLY A 334 0.55 17.80 25.92
C GLY A 334 1.77 16.92 26.24
N LYS A 335 1.76 16.18 27.37
CA LYS A 335 2.87 15.27 27.73
C LYS A 335 2.93 14.06 26.81
N ILE A 336 1.79 13.50 26.44
CA ILE A 336 1.71 12.37 25.49
C ILE A 336 2.20 12.78 24.10
N LEU A 337 1.78 13.95 23.60
CA LEU A 337 2.28 14.48 22.33
C LEU A 337 3.79 14.73 22.39
N LYS A 338 4.30 15.27 23.50
CA LYS A 338 5.73 15.46 23.70
C LYS A 338 6.50 14.14 23.70
N PHE A 339 5.93 13.10 24.32
CA PHE A 339 6.49 11.75 24.27
C PHE A 339 6.54 11.21 22.84
N LEU A 340 5.43 11.29 22.09
CA LEU A 340 5.40 10.81 20.70
C LEU A 340 6.38 11.59 19.81
N CYS A 341 6.46 12.93 19.94
CA CYS A 341 7.45 13.76 19.24
C CYS A 341 8.88 13.35 19.58
N TRP A 342 9.16 13.07 20.85
CA TRP A 342 10.47 12.56 21.27
C TRP A 342 10.78 11.18 20.67
N LYS A 343 9.75 10.34 20.43
CA LYS A 343 9.82 9.06 19.72
C LYS A 343 9.82 9.18 18.19
N GLY A 344 10.05 10.37 17.65
CA GLY A 344 10.18 10.58 16.22
C GLY A 344 8.86 10.74 15.47
N LEU A 345 7.75 11.03 16.18
CA LEU A 345 6.50 11.44 15.53
C LEU A 345 6.77 12.66 14.64
N ASN A 346 6.63 12.46 13.33
CA ASN A 346 6.72 13.53 12.35
C ASN A 346 5.30 13.96 11.99
N ILE A 347 4.74 14.88 12.79
CA ILE A 347 3.53 15.58 12.36
C ILE A 347 3.98 16.44 11.18
N PRO A 348 3.50 16.19 9.95
CA PRO A 348 3.81 17.09 8.85
C PRO A 348 3.35 18.46 9.33
N GLN A 349 4.30 19.39 9.48
CA GLN A 349 3.93 20.78 9.68
C GLN A 349 2.94 21.08 8.57
N SER A 350 1.75 21.53 8.99
CA SER A 350 0.57 21.74 8.16
C SER A 350 0.94 21.81 6.69
N TYR A 351 0.31 20.98 5.86
CA TYR A 351 0.12 21.30 4.45
C TYR A 351 -0.59 22.68 4.42
N SER A 352 0.11 23.77 4.74
CA SER A 352 -0.39 25.11 4.56
C SER A 352 -0.42 25.22 3.05
N MET A 353 -1.64 25.29 2.56
CA MET A 353 -1.93 25.58 1.16
C MET A 353 -1.59 27.04 0.92
N ASP A 354 -0.33 27.43 1.15
CA ASP A 354 0.23 28.72 0.78
C ASP A 354 0.87 28.66 -0.62
#